data_AF-A0A5J4VSR0-F1
#
_entry.id   AF-A0A5J4VSR0-F1
#
_cell.length_a   1.000
_cell.length_b   1.000
_cell.length_c   1.000
_cell.angle_alpha   90.00
_cell.angle_beta   90.00
_cell.angle_gamma   90.00
#
_symmetry.space_group_name_H-M   'P 1'
#
loop_
_entity.id
_entity.type
_entity.pdbx_description
1 polymer ?
#
loop_
_entity_poly.entity_id
_entity_poly.type
_entity_poly.pdbx_seq_one_letter_code
_entity_poly.pdbx_strand_id
1 'polypeptide(L)'
;MFDGSLSDAVNGSIYYEVYGSDQENPDFYGNITLSNPPSSDTPDKKVLGKGAIIGIVVGVVSFVAVIVIIVIIIIFLFRKV
;
A
#
# COMPACT_ATOMS: atom_id res chain seq x y z
N MET A 1 24.22 -23.59 14.03
CA MET A 1 24.06 -23.29 12.59
C MET A 1 24.19 -24.63 11.88
N PHE A 2 23.28 -25.02 11.00
CA PHE A 2 23.33 -26.34 10.35
C PHE A 2 24.38 -26.30 9.23
N ASP A 3 25.39 -27.16 9.31
CA ASP A 3 26.45 -27.27 8.29
C ASP A 3 25.84 -27.66 6.94
N GLY A 4 26.11 -26.88 5.89
CA GLY A 4 25.54 -27.06 4.56
C GLY A 4 24.24 -26.29 4.28
N SER A 5 23.75 -25.46 5.23
CA SER A 5 22.58 -24.61 4.99
C SER A 5 22.94 -23.19 4.54
N LEU A 6 22.27 -22.70 3.49
CA LEU A 6 22.33 -21.31 3.02
C LEU A 6 20.95 -20.67 3.22
N SER A 7 20.91 -19.58 4.00
CA SER A 7 19.68 -18.84 4.26
C SER A 7 19.61 -17.58 3.39
N ASP A 8 18.51 -17.39 2.69
CA ASP A 8 18.16 -16.14 2.03
C ASP A 8 17.12 -15.38 2.85
N ALA A 9 17.57 -14.31 3.50
CA ALA A 9 16.73 -13.47 4.34
C ALA A 9 15.71 -12.63 3.55
N VAL A 10 15.94 -12.40 2.25
CA VAL A 10 15.04 -11.59 1.40
C VAL A 10 13.79 -12.38 1.06
N ASN A 11 13.97 -13.65 0.72
CA ASN A 11 12.89 -14.54 0.33
C ASN A 11 12.38 -15.43 1.47
N GLY A 12 12.95 -15.30 2.67
CA GLY A 12 12.60 -16.14 3.82
C GLY A 12 12.74 -17.62 3.49
N SER A 13 13.80 -17.98 2.76
CA SER A 13 14.03 -19.34 2.30
C SER A 13 15.33 -19.90 2.87
N ILE A 14 15.31 -21.20 3.13
CA ILE A 14 16.46 -21.95 3.62
C ILE A 14 16.71 -23.09 2.64
N TYR A 15 17.89 -23.07 2.03
CA TYR A 15 18.42 -24.19 1.26
C TYR A 15 19.19 -25.12 2.20
N TYR A 16 18.99 -26.44 2.03
CA TYR A 16 19.68 -27.44 2.83
C TYR A 16 20.11 -28.63 1.97
N GLU A 17 21.25 -29.20 2.35
CA GLU A 17 21.85 -30.40 1.78
C GLU A 17 22.15 -31.38 2.92
N VAL A 18 21.94 -32.68 2.68
CA VAL A 18 22.20 -33.75 3.65
C VAL A 18 23.23 -34.70 3.05
N TYR A 19 24.35 -34.87 3.75
CA TYR A 19 25.46 -35.72 3.36
C TYR A 19 25.54 -36.94 4.28
N GLY A 20 25.62 -38.14 3.71
CA GLY A 20 26.08 -39.33 4.41
C GLY A 20 27.57 -39.25 4.75
N SER A 21 28.02 -40.00 5.75
CA SER A 21 29.32 -39.83 6.43
C SER A 21 30.57 -39.84 5.55
N ASP A 22 30.51 -40.25 4.28
CA ASP A 22 31.68 -40.37 3.38
C ASP A 22 31.38 -39.99 1.91
N GLN A 23 30.40 -39.11 1.66
CA GLN A 23 29.94 -38.80 0.30
C GLN A 23 30.23 -37.35 -0.09
N GLU A 24 30.87 -37.13 -1.26
CA GLU A 24 31.11 -35.77 -1.81
C GLU A 24 29.84 -35.13 -2.37
N ASN A 25 28.82 -35.94 -2.68
CA ASN A 25 27.54 -35.47 -3.20
C ASN A 25 26.44 -35.67 -2.14
N PRO A 26 25.50 -34.72 -2.02
CA PRO A 26 24.41 -34.84 -1.07
C PRO A 26 23.44 -35.96 -1.46
N ASP A 27 22.99 -36.73 -0.48
CA ASP A 27 21.97 -37.77 -0.67
C ASP A 27 20.58 -37.14 -0.87
N PHE A 28 20.37 -35.98 -0.25
CA PHE A 28 19.13 -35.24 -0.35
C PHE A 28 19.38 -33.74 -0.26
N TYR A 29 18.71 -32.97 -1.12
CA TYR A 29 18.75 -31.51 -1.08
C TYR A 29 17.38 -30.92 -1.37
N GLY A 30 17.14 -29.72 -0.85
CA GLY A 30 15.87 -29.05 -1.04
C GLY A 30 15.88 -27.60 -0.54
N ASN A 31 14.77 -26.91 -0.77
CA ASN A 31 14.54 -25.60 -0.19
C ASN A 31 13.23 -25.60 0.62
N ILE A 32 13.25 -24.93 1.75
CA ILE A 32 12.06 -24.57 2.51
C ILE A 32 11.90 -23.07 2.28
N THR A 33 10.94 -22.71 1.44
CA THR A 33 10.54 -21.32 1.28
C THR A 33 9.30 -21.11 2.13
N LEU A 34 9.29 -20.10 3.01
CA LEU A 34 8.03 -19.68 3.58
C LEU A 34 7.18 -19.17 2.40
N SER A 35 6.05 -19.83 2.12
CA SER A 35 4.99 -19.21 1.33
C SER A 35 4.74 -17.86 1.97
N ASN A 36 5.03 -16.79 1.22
CA ASN A 36 4.93 -15.41 1.70
C ASN A 36 3.77 -15.32 2.70
N PRO A 37 3.96 -14.82 3.95
CA PRO A 37 2.81 -14.36 4.70
C PRO A 37 2.01 -13.46 3.76
N PRO A 38 0.65 -13.54 3.76
CA PRO A 38 -0.17 -12.72 2.88
C PRO A 38 0.42 -11.33 2.91
N SER A 39 0.89 -10.91 1.73
CA SER A 39 1.69 -9.71 1.50
C SER A 39 1.38 -8.69 2.57
N SER A 40 2.39 -8.40 3.39
CA SER A 40 2.50 -7.23 4.27
C SER A 40 1.33 -6.27 4.11
N ASP A 41 0.63 -6.01 5.22
CA ASP A 41 -0.23 -4.84 5.47
C ASP A 41 0.48 -3.54 5.05
N THR A 42 0.65 -3.37 3.74
CA THR A 42 0.85 -2.10 3.12
C THR A 42 -0.51 -1.47 3.35
N PRO A 43 -0.63 -0.37 4.11
CA PRO A 43 -1.93 0.27 4.27
C PRO A 43 -2.40 0.56 2.85
N ASP A 44 -3.38 -0.21 2.38
CA ASP A 44 -3.99 -0.04 1.08
C ASP A 44 -4.28 1.44 1.00
N LYS A 45 -3.58 2.15 0.09
CA LYS A 45 -3.87 3.56 -0.15
C LYS A 45 -5.34 3.57 -0.51
N LYS A 46 -6.20 3.95 0.45
CA LYS A 46 -7.64 4.06 0.27
C LYS A 46 -7.86 5.16 -0.74
N VAL A 47 -7.82 4.78 -2.02
CA VAL A 47 -8.08 5.70 -3.11
C VAL A 47 -9.56 6.00 -3.01
N LEU A 48 -9.89 7.26 -2.74
CA LEU A 48 -11.27 7.72 -2.76
C LEU A 48 -11.88 7.33 -4.11
N GLY A 49 -13.04 6.67 -4.08
CA GLY A 49 -13.72 6.26 -5.31
C GLY A 49 -13.96 7.46 -6.21
N LYS A 50 -13.94 7.26 -7.53
CA LYS A 50 -14.14 8.33 -8.53
C LYS A 50 -15.38 9.18 -8.22
N GLY A 51 -16.46 8.55 -7.76
CA GLY A 51 -17.69 9.24 -7.35
C GLY A 51 -17.52 10.18 -6.16
N ALA A 52 -16.72 9.80 -5.16
CA ALA A 52 -16.45 10.65 -3.99
C ALA A 52 -15.63 11.89 -4.38
N ILE A 53 -14.65 11.72 -5.26
CA ILE A 53 -13.84 12.83 -5.78
C ILE A 53 -14.74 13.81 -6.54
N ILE A 54 -15.57 13.31 -7.45
CA ILE A 54 -16.51 14.15 -8.21
C ILE A 54 -17.47 14.89 -7.27
N GLY A 55 -18.00 14.21 -6.25
CA GLY A 55 -18.89 14.83 -5.27
C GLY A 55 -18.25 15.99 -4.51
N ILE A 56 -17.01 15.81 -4.04
CA ILE A 56 -16.27 16.86 -3.33
C ILE A 56 -16.02 18.06 -4.26
N VAL A 57 -15.58 17.81 -5.50
CA VAL A 57 -15.29 18.88 -6.46
C VAL A 57 -16.56 19.70 -6.76
N VAL A 58 -17.68 19.05 -7.06
CA VAL A 58 -18.94 19.74 -7.37
C VAL A 58 -19.47 20.50 -6.15
N GLY A 59 -19.36 19.91 -4.95
CA GLY A 59 -19.80 20.54 -3.70
C GLY A 59 -19.03 21.83 -3.40
N VAL A 60 -17.70 21.81 -3.51
CA VAL A 60 -16.86 22.99 -3.26
C VAL A 60 -17.16 24.11 -4.25
N VAL A 61 -17.28 23.78 -5.55
CA VAL A 61 -17.58 24.79 -6.60
C VAL A 61 -18.94 25.46 -6.35
N SER A 62 -19.97 24.67 -6.02
CA SER A 62 -21.31 25.21 -5.70
C SER A 62 -21.29 26.11 -4.46
N PHE A 63 -20.60 25.68 -3.40
CA PHE A 63 -20.50 26.44 -2.16
C PHE A 63 -19.83 27.80 -2.34
N VAL A 64 -18.72 27.85 -3.08
CA VAL A 64 -18.02 29.11 -3.40
C VAL A 64 -18.91 30.05 -4.21
N ALA A 65 -19.66 29.53 -5.19
CA ALA A 65 -20.57 30.36 -5.99
C ALA A 65 -21.65 31.03 -5.13
N VAL A 66 -22.25 30.30 -4.17
CA VAL A 66 -23.25 30.84 -3.24
C VAL A 66 -22.65 31.94 -2.36
N ILE A 67 -21.45 31.74 -1.83
CA ILE A 67 -20.76 32.75 -1.01
C ILE A 67 -20.54 34.03 -1.81
N VAL A 68 -20.04 33.92 -3.05
CA VAL A 68 -19.80 35.09 -3.92
C VAL A 68 -21.09 35.87 -4.17
N ILE A 69 -22.21 35.18 -4.44
CA ILE A 69 -23.51 35.83 -4.62
C ILE A 69 -23.94 36.58 -3.36
N ILE A 70 -23.81 35.96 -2.18
CA ILE A 70 -24.15 36.59 -0.90
C ILE A 70 -23.31 37.85 -0.68
N VAL A 71 -21.99 37.78 -0.92
CA VAL A 71 -21.09 38.92 -0.77
C VAL A 71 -21.47 40.06 -1.72
N ILE A 72 -21.81 39.75 -2.98
CA ILE A 72 -22.27 40.75 -3.94
C ILE A 72 -23.56 41.43 -3.45
N ILE A 73 -24.54 40.65 -2.98
CA ILE A 73 -25.81 41.18 -2.45
C ILE A 73 -25.54 42.11 -1.28
N ILE A 74 -24.69 41.70 -0.33
CA ILE A 74 -24.31 42.50 0.84
C ILE A 74 -23.69 43.82 0.40
N ILE A 75 -22.68 43.78 -0.48
CA ILE A 75 -22.02 45.00 -1.00
C ILE A 75 -23.03 45.92 -1.68
N PHE A 76 -23.95 45.36 -2.48
CA PHE A 76 -24.95 46.16 -3.18
C PHE A 76 -25.97 46.78 -2.21
N LEU A 77 -26.34 46.06 -1.15
CA LEU A 77 -27.20 46.58 -0.10
C LEU A 77 -26.50 47.72 0.68
N PHE A 78 -25.25 47.51 1.10
CA PHE A 78 -24.47 48.50 1.85
C PHE A 78 -24.03 49.71 1.03
N ARG A 79 -23.89 49.60 -0.30
CA ARG A 79 -23.64 50.77 -1.17
C ARG A 79 -24.89 51.56 -1.48
N LYS A 80 -26.08 50.94 -1.36
CA LYS A 80 -27.35 51.58 -1.72
C LYS A 80 -28.00 52.31 -0.55
N VAL A 81 -27.73 51.89 0.68
CA VAL A 81 -28.07 52.63 1.92
C VAL A 81 -27.05 53.76 2.12
#